data_AF-A0A923BML8-F1
#
_entry.id   AF-A0A923BML8-F1
#
_cell.length_a   1.000
_cell.length_b   1.000
_cell.length_c   1.000
_cell.angle_alpha   90.00
_cell.angle_beta   90.00
_cell.angle_gamma   90.00
#
_symmetry.space_group_name_H-M   'P 1'
#
loop_
_entity.id
_entity.type
_entity.pdbx_description
1 polymer ?
#
loop_
_entity_poly.entity_id
_entity_poly.type
_entity_poly.pdbx_seq_one_letter_code
_entity_poly.pdbx_strand_id
1 'polypeptide(L)'
;SNEMHRQFNRYQDYRLIILQYGLNVASEEDTTHYVWYTQKMVRVVNALKESFPGSSILIVSVSDRSSNQEGQFATMATIPDMVEAQRDIARKCKVAFWDLYAAMGGQNSMLKFVEATPPLAAKDYTHLTFPGGRKLARLLTETLLHERKRYEPKKK
;
A
#
# COMPACT_ATOMS: atom_id res chain seq x y z
N SER A 1 1.58 -21.04 12.30
CA SER A 1 1.18 -19.88 11.47
C SER A 1 0.28 -20.33 10.31
N ASN A 2 0.78 -21.06 9.31
CA ASN A 2 -0.01 -21.44 8.12
C ASN A 2 -1.27 -22.27 8.41
N GLU A 3 -1.26 -23.13 9.44
CA GLU A 3 -2.43 -23.93 9.82
C GLU A 3 -3.59 -23.06 10.32
N MET A 4 -3.30 -22.06 11.15
CA MET A 4 -4.31 -21.11 11.63
C MET A 4 -4.92 -20.31 10.48
N HIS A 5 -4.09 -19.86 9.53
CA HIS A 5 -4.57 -19.16 8.34
C HIS A 5 -5.48 -20.03 7.46
N ARG A 6 -5.13 -21.31 7.27
CA ARG A 6 -5.99 -22.26 6.54
C ARG A 6 -7.32 -22.48 7.26
N GLN A 7 -7.31 -22.57 8.59
CA GLN A 7 -8.53 -22.67 9.38
C GLN A 7 -9.40 -21.42 9.22
N PHE A 8 -8.84 -20.21 9.30
CA PHE A 8 -9.58 -18.98 9.01
C PHE A 8 -10.17 -18.96 7.61
N ASN A 9 -9.40 -19.36 6.59
CA ASN A 9 -9.88 -19.39 5.22
C ASN A 9 -11.09 -20.32 5.04
N ARG A 10 -11.09 -21.47 5.72
CA ARG A 10 -12.22 -22.42 5.69
C ARG A 10 -13.53 -21.82 6.22
N TYR A 11 -13.47 -20.85 7.12
CA TYR A 11 -14.67 -20.24 7.72
C TYR A 11 -15.09 -18.91 7.08
N GLN A 12 -14.14 -18.13 6.56
CA GLN A 12 -14.41 -16.76 6.10
C GLN A 12 -14.39 -16.60 4.58
N ASP A 13 -13.87 -17.59 3.83
CA ASP A 13 -13.78 -17.58 2.35
C ASP A 13 -13.28 -16.23 1.78
N TYR A 14 -12.10 -15.80 2.23
CA TYR A 14 -11.55 -14.52 1.79
C TYR A 14 -11.29 -14.57 0.28
N ARG A 15 -11.81 -13.59 -0.46
CA ARG A 15 -11.60 -13.50 -1.92
C ARG A 15 -10.50 -12.51 -2.32
N LEU A 16 -10.18 -11.58 -1.42
CA LEU A 16 -9.15 -10.57 -1.61
C LEU A 16 -8.44 -10.31 -0.28
N ILE A 17 -7.12 -10.37 -0.29
CA ILE A 17 -6.26 -9.97 0.83
C ILE A 17 -5.53 -8.69 0.41
N ILE A 18 -5.67 -7.63 1.19
CA ILE A 18 -4.99 -6.34 0.96
C ILE A 18 -3.87 -6.20 1.98
N LEU A 19 -2.64 -6.02 1.49
CA LEU A 19 -1.47 -5.74 2.31
C LEU A 19 -1.12 -4.26 2.19
N GLN A 20 -1.35 -3.51 3.27
CA GLN A 20 -0.99 -2.10 3.40
C GLN A 20 -0.12 -1.93 4.66
N TYR A 21 1.19 -2.07 4.48
CA TYR A 21 2.19 -1.95 5.54
C TYR A 21 3.43 -1.22 5.00
N GLY A 22 4.45 -1.03 5.82
CA GLY A 22 5.77 -0.53 5.40
C GLY A 22 6.13 0.85 5.93
N LEU A 23 5.16 1.71 6.26
CA LEU A 23 5.48 3.08 6.67
C LEU A 23 6.25 3.15 8.01
N ASN A 24 6.00 2.21 8.92
CA ASN A 24 6.74 2.07 10.18
C ASN A 24 8.15 1.49 10.00
N VAL A 25 8.44 0.90 8.84
CA VAL A 25 9.76 0.37 8.47
C VAL A 25 10.58 1.44 7.75
N ALA A 26 9.92 2.42 7.12
CA ALA A 26 10.58 3.46 6.39
C ALA A 26 11.43 4.33 7.34
N SER A 27 12.72 4.40 7.06
CA SER A 27 13.71 5.17 7.80
C SER A 27 14.54 6.00 6.80
N GLU A 28 14.93 7.21 7.18
CA GLU A 28 15.83 8.03 6.36
C GLU A 28 17.28 7.49 6.36
N GLU A 29 17.58 6.58 7.29
CA GLU A 29 18.91 5.96 7.42
C GLU A 29 19.07 4.68 6.58
N ASP A 30 18.00 4.19 5.92
CA ASP A 30 18.10 2.97 5.11
C ASP A 30 18.86 3.25 3.80
N THR A 31 20.10 2.75 3.72
CA THR A 31 20.97 2.83 2.54
C THR A 31 20.93 1.55 1.68
N THR A 32 20.08 0.59 2.05
CA THR A 32 19.97 -0.71 1.39
C THR A 32 18.88 -0.77 0.34
N HIS A 33 18.16 0.34 0.14
CA HIS A 33 16.97 0.43 -0.72
C HIS A 33 15.96 -0.69 -0.42
N TYR A 34 15.81 -1.03 0.87
CA TYR A 34 14.83 -2.02 1.35
C TYR A 34 14.95 -3.42 0.73
N VAL A 35 16.15 -3.83 0.28
CA VAL A 35 16.40 -5.20 -0.25
C VAL A 35 16.01 -6.27 0.79
N TRP A 36 16.38 -6.07 2.06
CA TRP A 36 16.06 -6.99 3.15
C TRP A 36 14.53 -7.10 3.38
N TYR A 37 13.83 -5.97 3.29
CA TYR A 37 12.37 -5.91 3.45
C TYR A 37 11.68 -6.63 2.31
N THR A 38 12.14 -6.39 1.07
CA THR A 38 11.69 -7.08 -0.14
C THR A 38 11.79 -8.60 0.01
N GLN A 39 12.95 -9.11 0.42
CA GLN A 39 13.15 -10.55 0.61
C GLN A 39 12.22 -11.16 1.68
N LYS A 40 12.03 -10.47 2.81
CA LYS A 40 11.12 -10.93 3.87
C LYS A 40 9.67 -10.92 3.41
N MET A 41 9.23 -9.84 2.76
CA MET A 41 7.84 -9.70 2.32
C MET A 41 7.49 -10.66 1.17
N VAL A 42 8.43 -11.00 0.28
CA VAL A 42 8.21 -12.05 -0.72
C VAL A 42 7.87 -13.39 -0.05
N ARG A 43 8.57 -13.75 1.05
CA ARG A 43 8.25 -14.98 1.81
C ARG A 43 6.85 -14.89 2.45
N VAL A 44 6.49 -13.74 2.99
CA VAL A 44 5.15 -13.50 3.58
C VAL A 44 4.06 -13.65 2.52
N VAL A 45 4.21 -12.99 1.36
CA VAL A 45 3.21 -13.05 0.28
C VAL A 45 3.07 -14.48 -0.25
N ASN A 46 4.18 -15.21 -0.42
CA ASN A 46 4.12 -16.62 -0.85
C ASN A 46 3.43 -17.52 0.19
N ALA A 47 3.71 -17.33 1.48
CA ALA A 47 3.02 -18.06 2.54
C ALA A 47 1.51 -17.75 2.55
N LEU A 48 1.10 -16.51 2.29
CA LEU A 48 -0.31 -16.15 2.14
C LEU A 48 -0.95 -16.84 0.93
N LYS A 49 -0.28 -16.90 -0.22
CA LYS A 49 -0.78 -17.65 -1.40
C LYS A 49 -1.01 -19.13 -1.10
N GLU A 50 -0.13 -19.75 -0.32
CA GLU A 50 -0.27 -21.15 0.10
C GLU A 50 -1.41 -21.36 1.11
N SER A 51 -1.62 -20.40 2.01
CA SER A 51 -2.70 -20.46 3.00
C SER A 51 -4.06 -20.10 2.44
N PHE A 52 -4.10 -19.29 1.39
CA PHE A 52 -5.30 -18.70 0.79
C PHE A 52 -5.31 -18.87 -0.74
N PRO A 53 -5.32 -20.10 -1.27
CA PRO A 53 -5.14 -20.35 -2.70
C PRO A 53 -6.27 -19.82 -3.60
N GLY A 54 -7.46 -19.57 -3.03
CA GLY A 54 -8.59 -18.97 -3.74
C GLY A 54 -8.64 -17.44 -3.70
N SER A 55 -7.77 -16.79 -2.92
CA SER A 55 -7.78 -15.35 -2.72
C SER A 55 -6.85 -14.65 -3.69
N SER A 56 -7.32 -13.54 -4.26
CA SER A 56 -6.43 -12.56 -4.87
C SER A 56 -5.65 -11.80 -3.78
N ILE A 57 -4.44 -11.35 -4.10
CA ILE A 57 -3.65 -10.49 -3.20
C ILE A 57 -3.39 -9.16 -3.90
N LEU A 58 -3.59 -8.08 -3.15
CA LEU A 58 -3.27 -6.72 -3.54
C LEU A 58 -2.28 -6.13 -2.54
N ILE A 59 -1.16 -5.62 -3.04
CA ILE A 59 -0.25 -4.77 -2.25
C ILE A 59 -0.64 -3.32 -2.50
N VAL A 60 -0.94 -2.58 -1.44
CA VAL A 60 -1.12 -1.13 -1.46
C VAL A 60 0.17 -0.51 -0.93
N SER A 61 0.78 0.39 -1.70
CA SER A 61 2.03 1.00 -1.28
C SER A 61 1.88 1.82 0.00
N VAL A 62 2.99 2.21 0.61
CA VAL A 62 3.01 3.29 1.59
C VAL A 62 2.42 4.58 1.00
N SER A 63 1.85 5.40 1.87
CA SER A 63 1.50 6.79 1.57
C SER A 63 2.76 7.64 1.46
N ASP A 64 2.61 8.88 0.98
CA ASP A 64 3.63 9.89 1.22
C ASP A 64 3.79 10.11 2.74
N ARG A 65 4.98 10.53 3.16
CA ARG A 65 5.33 10.93 4.52
C ARG A 65 6.43 11.96 4.44
N SER A 66 6.29 13.03 5.21
CA SER A 66 7.26 14.12 5.20
C SER A 66 8.00 14.22 6.52
N SER A 67 9.27 14.59 6.42
CA SER A 67 10.14 14.93 7.53
C SER A 67 10.46 16.42 7.48
N ASN A 68 10.87 16.98 8.62
CA ASN A 68 11.38 18.34 8.67
C ASN A 68 12.83 18.35 8.17
N GLN A 69 13.04 18.96 7.02
CA GLN A 69 14.34 19.17 6.37
C GLN A 69 14.68 20.66 6.51
N GLU A 70 15.47 20.99 7.53
CA GLU A 70 15.98 22.35 7.77
C GLU A 70 14.88 23.44 7.89
N GLY A 71 13.75 23.10 8.49
CA GLY A 71 12.61 24.01 8.70
C GLY A 71 11.54 23.94 7.61
N GLN A 72 11.75 23.14 6.57
CA GLN A 72 10.75 22.85 5.55
C GLN A 72 10.35 21.38 5.59
N PHE A 73 9.05 21.10 5.60
CA PHE A 73 8.59 19.73 5.44
C PHE A 73 8.71 19.31 3.97
N ALA A 74 9.25 18.13 3.73
CA ALA A 74 9.30 17.53 2.40
C ALA A 74 9.21 16.02 2.50
N THR A 75 8.78 15.35 1.43
CA THR A 75 8.78 13.88 1.36
C THR A 75 10.12 13.33 1.81
N MET A 76 10.09 12.38 2.74
CA MET A 76 11.28 11.64 3.16
C MET A 76 11.90 10.95 1.95
N ALA A 77 13.21 11.11 1.77
CA ALA A 77 13.92 10.64 0.57
C ALA A 77 13.76 9.13 0.32
N THR A 78 13.51 8.34 1.37
CA THR A 78 13.39 6.88 1.27
C THR A 78 11.97 6.39 0.98
N ILE A 79 10.95 7.27 0.91
CA ILE A 79 9.59 6.87 0.57
C ILE A 79 9.47 6.34 -0.87
N PRO A 80 10.01 7.01 -1.91
CA PRO A 80 10.04 6.46 -3.26
C PRO A 80 10.70 5.08 -3.35
N ASP A 81 11.80 4.87 -2.62
CA ASP A 81 12.51 3.59 -2.58
C ASP A 81 11.65 2.48 -1.96
N MET A 82 10.92 2.79 -0.87
CA MET A 82 9.97 1.84 -0.27
C MET A 82 8.83 1.50 -1.23
N VAL A 83 8.29 2.49 -1.95
CA VAL A 83 7.25 2.27 -2.97
C VAL A 83 7.76 1.33 -4.07
N GLU A 84 9.00 1.53 -4.54
CA GLU A 84 9.58 0.65 -5.56
C GLU A 84 9.88 -0.76 -5.02
N ALA A 85 10.35 -0.89 -3.79
CA ALA A 85 10.50 -2.19 -3.13
C ALA A 85 9.16 -2.94 -3.04
N GLN A 86 8.07 -2.26 -2.70
CA GLN A 86 6.72 -2.84 -2.67
C GLN A 86 6.20 -3.22 -4.06
N ARG A 87 6.52 -2.42 -5.08
CA ARG A 87 6.25 -2.74 -6.49
C ARG A 87 7.03 -3.99 -6.93
N ASP A 88 8.29 -4.12 -6.53
CA ASP A 88 9.14 -5.27 -6.84
C ASP A 88 8.64 -6.56 -6.14
N ILE A 89 8.19 -6.47 -4.88
CA ILE A 89 7.51 -7.59 -4.20
C ILE A 89 6.30 -8.05 -5.02
N ALA A 90 5.47 -7.11 -5.48
CA ALA A 90 4.28 -7.44 -6.27
C ALA A 90 4.64 -8.15 -7.59
N ARG A 91 5.66 -7.64 -8.30
CA ARG A 91 6.18 -8.26 -9.54
C ARG A 91 6.71 -9.67 -9.29
N LYS A 92 7.58 -9.86 -8.30
CA LYS A 92 8.18 -11.17 -7.95
C LYS A 92 7.12 -12.20 -7.55
N CYS A 93 6.11 -11.78 -6.78
CA CYS A 93 5.04 -12.66 -6.31
C CYS A 93 3.89 -12.84 -7.31
N LYS A 94 3.88 -12.06 -8.40
CA LYS A 94 2.81 -12.01 -9.41
C LYS A 94 1.45 -11.69 -8.78
N VAL A 95 1.40 -10.63 -7.98
CA VAL A 95 0.19 -10.12 -7.31
C VAL A 95 -0.08 -8.68 -7.74
N ALA A 96 -1.30 -8.19 -7.51
CA ALA A 96 -1.66 -6.83 -7.88
C ALA A 96 -0.92 -5.81 -7.00
N PHE A 97 -0.66 -4.63 -7.55
CA PHE A 97 -0.08 -3.49 -6.85
C PHE A 97 -0.91 -2.24 -7.12
N TRP A 98 -1.20 -1.47 -6.07
CA TRP A 98 -1.81 -0.15 -6.18
C TRP A 98 -0.96 0.90 -5.48
N ASP A 99 -0.60 1.93 -6.23
CA ASP A 99 0.34 2.97 -5.83
C ASP A 99 -0.39 4.08 -5.07
N LEU A 100 -0.47 3.93 -3.75
CA LEU A 100 -1.09 4.91 -2.86
C LEU A 100 -0.33 6.24 -2.87
N TYR A 101 1.00 6.19 -2.96
CA TYR A 101 1.86 7.37 -3.05
C TYR A 101 1.51 8.19 -4.30
N ALA A 102 1.43 7.56 -5.47
CA ALA A 102 0.99 8.22 -6.69
C ALA A 102 -0.47 8.71 -6.60
N ALA A 103 -1.37 7.94 -5.97
CA ALA A 103 -2.77 8.33 -5.79
C ALA A 103 -2.93 9.58 -4.89
N MET A 104 -2.00 9.84 -3.97
CA MET A 104 -1.95 11.08 -3.21
C MET A 104 -1.44 12.27 -4.06
N GLY A 105 -0.72 12.00 -5.14
CA GLY A 105 -0.08 13.00 -6.00
C GLY A 105 1.44 12.92 -5.99
N GLY A 106 2.03 11.90 -5.36
CA GLY A 106 3.48 11.65 -5.34
C GLY A 106 4.22 12.60 -4.41
N GLN A 107 5.35 13.11 -4.88
CA GLN A 107 6.29 13.90 -4.08
C GLN A 107 5.62 15.16 -3.51
N ASN A 108 5.84 15.39 -2.22
CA ASN A 108 5.28 16.47 -1.41
C ASN A 108 3.75 16.51 -1.40
N SER A 109 3.09 15.39 -1.66
CA SER A 109 1.63 15.30 -1.59
C SER A 109 1.11 15.33 -0.15
N MET A 110 1.90 14.85 0.82
CA MET A 110 1.55 14.89 2.23
C MET A 110 1.37 16.33 2.72
N LEU A 111 2.23 17.27 2.32
CA LEU A 111 2.07 18.70 2.65
C LEU A 111 0.72 19.22 2.14
N LYS A 112 0.41 18.95 0.87
CA LYS A 112 -0.88 19.35 0.26
C LYS A 112 -2.07 18.73 1.00
N PHE A 113 -1.91 17.53 1.53
CA PHE A 113 -2.94 16.87 2.33
C PHE A 113 -3.11 17.52 3.71
N VAL A 114 -2.02 17.96 4.36
CA VAL A 114 -2.07 18.69 5.63
C VAL A 114 -2.70 20.08 5.45
N GLU A 115 -2.37 20.77 4.36
CA GLU A 115 -2.84 22.13 4.04
C GLU A 115 -4.26 22.19 3.46
N ALA A 116 -4.82 21.05 3.05
CA ALA A 116 -6.17 20.98 2.48
C ALA A 116 -7.24 21.50 3.46
N THR A 117 -8.37 21.96 2.91
CA THR A 117 -9.55 22.37 3.70
C THR A 117 -10.77 21.54 3.26
N PRO A 118 -11.28 20.62 4.10
CA PRO A 118 -10.73 20.22 5.41
C PRO A 118 -9.40 19.46 5.28
N PRO A 119 -8.55 19.43 6.33
CA PRO A 119 -7.29 18.70 6.31
C PRO A 119 -7.49 17.22 5.98
N LEU A 120 -6.70 16.71 5.04
CA LEU A 120 -6.69 15.31 4.62
C LEU A 120 -5.61 14.49 5.34
N ALA A 121 -4.64 15.15 5.98
CA ALA A 121 -3.65 14.54 6.86
C ALA A 121 -3.44 15.34 8.15
N ALA A 122 -2.91 14.66 9.17
CA ALA A 122 -2.56 15.24 10.45
C ALA A 122 -1.26 16.04 10.35
N LYS A 123 -1.07 16.99 11.28
CA LYS A 123 0.14 17.84 11.36
C LYS A 123 1.41 17.09 11.79
N ASP A 124 1.34 15.77 11.94
CA ASP A 124 2.51 14.89 12.07
C ASP A 124 3.10 14.47 10.71
N TYR A 125 2.50 14.95 9.61
CA TYR A 125 2.92 14.70 8.23
C TYR A 125 3.09 13.21 7.90
N THR A 126 2.31 12.36 8.57
CA THR A 126 2.38 10.91 8.45
C THR A 126 0.98 10.32 8.33
N HIS A 127 0.07 10.68 9.24
CA HIS A 127 -1.23 10.01 9.35
C HIS A 127 -2.32 10.75 8.58
N LEU A 128 -3.14 10.01 7.84
CA LEU A 128 -4.32 10.55 7.18
C LEU A 128 -5.42 10.88 8.19
N THR A 129 -6.16 11.97 7.97
CA THR A 129 -7.43 12.20 8.66
C THR A 129 -8.51 11.29 8.07
N PHE A 130 -9.68 11.23 8.72
CA PHE A 130 -10.81 10.49 8.17
C PHE A 130 -11.25 10.99 6.77
N PRO A 131 -11.35 12.30 6.49
CA PRO A 131 -11.56 12.80 5.12
C PRO A 131 -10.50 12.35 4.12
N GLY A 132 -9.22 12.36 4.48
CA GLY A 132 -8.13 11.90 3.60
C GLY A 132 -8.21 10.41 3.30
N GLY A 133 -8.42 9.59 4.34
CA GLY A 133 -8.63 8.16 4.19
C GLY A 133 -9.84 7.85 3.31
N ARG A 134 -10.96 8.56 3.51
CA ARG A 134 -12.17 8.42 2.67
C ARG A 134 -11.91 8.75 1.20
N LYS A 135 -11.17 9.83 0.92
CA LYS A 135 -10.80 10.22 -0.45
C LYS A 135 -10.01 9.12 -1.15
N LEU A 136 -8.98 8.59 -0.50
CA LEU A 136 -8.11 7.56 -1.07
C LEU A 136 -8.80 6.19 -1.18
N ALA A 137 -9.61 5.82 -0.19
CA ALA A 137 -10.44 4.61 -0.24
C ALA A 137 -11.43 4.63 -1.40
N ARG A 138 -12.01 5.79 -1.72
CA ARG A 138 -12.86 5.97 -2.90
C ARG A 138 -12.08 5.73 -4.19
N LEU A 139 -10.90 6.32 -4.35
CA LEU A 139 -10.06 6.11 -5.54
C LEU A 139 -9.68 4.64 -5.74
N LEU A 140 -9.26 3.96 -4.67
CA LEU A 140 -8.96 2.53 -4.72
C LEU A 140 -10.19 1.71 -5.11
N THR A 141 -11.34 1.99 -4.51
CA THR A 141 -12.59 1.27 -4.78
C THR A 141 -13.06 1.47 -6.22
N GLU A 142 -13.05 2.70 -6.72
CA GLU A 142 -13.37 3.01 -8.12
C GLU A 142 -12.43 2.29 -9.09
N THR A 143 -11.13 2.26 -8.78
CA THR A 143 -10.12 1.52 -9.57
C THR A 143 -10.43 0.02 -9.60
N LEU A 144 -10.69 -0.60 -8.44
CA LEU A 144 -10.98 -2.03 -8.36
C LEU A 144 -12.27 -2.40 -9.10
N LEU A 145 -13.33 -1.60 -8.96
CA LEU A 145 -14.60 -1.83 -9.64
C LEU A 145 -14.48 -1.63 -11.16
N HIS A 146 -13.67 -0.65 -11.59
CA HIS A 146 -13.39 -0.40 -13.00
C HIS A 146 -12.65 -1.58 -13.63
N GLU A 147 -11.57 -2.05 -13.00
CA GLU A 147 -10.83 -3.22 -13.48
C GLU A 147 -11.68 -4.48 -13.45
N ARG A 148 -12.48 -4.71 -12.40
CA ARG A 148 -13.42 -5.85 -12.34
C ARG A 148 -14.36 -5.86 -13.55
N LYS A 149 -14.96 -4.73 -13.92
CA LYS A 149 -15.84 -4.61 -15.09
C LYS A 149 -15.15 -4.94 -16.41
N ARG A 150 -13.85 -4.67 -16.54
CA ARG A 150 -13.07 -5.01 -17.73
C ARG A 150 -12.83 -6.51 -17.88
N TYR A 151 -12.70 -7.22 -16.75
CA TYR A 151 -12.46 -8.67 -16.71
C TYR A 151 -13.74 -9.50 -16.59
N GLU A 152 -14.87 -8.90 -16.20
CA GLU A 152 -16.17 -9.56 -16.30
C GLU A 152 -16.49 -9.82 -17.78
N PRO A 153 -16.74 -11.09 -18.18
CA PRO A 153 -17.11 -11.38 -19.55
C PRO A 153 -18.40 -10.62 -19.88
N LYS A 154 -18.37 -9.83 -20.96
CA LYS A 154 -19.60 -9.24 -21.49
C LYS A 154 -20.57 -10.39 -21.76
N LYS A 155 -21.69 -10.44 -21.03
CA LYS A 155 -22.79 -11.35 -21.38
C LYS A 155 -23.11 -11.10 -22.85
N LYS A 156 -22.89 -12.11 -23.68
CA LYS A 156 -23.37 -12.12 -25.06
C LYS A 156 -24.89 -12.23 -25.06
#